data_AF-A0A9W3G8R1-F1
#
_entry.id   AF-A0A9W3G8R1-F1
#
_cell.length_a   1.000
_cell.length_b   1.000
_cell.length_c   1.000
_cell.angle_alpha   90.00
_cell.angle_beta   90.00
_cell.angle_gamma   90.00
#
_symmetry.space_group_name_H-M   'P 1'
#
loop_
_entity.id
_entity.type
_entity.pdbx_description
1 polymer ?
#
loop_
_entity_poly.entity_id
_entity_poly.type
_entity_poly.pdbx_seq_one_letter_code
_entity_poly.pdbx_strand_id
1 'polypeptide(L)'
;MFVFDFRKEFYEVVQNQVTPFSGPEILSGEAKGRGRGGGRGPVRVVDVDALCACKILQALFQCDHVQYTLVPVSGWQELETAFLEHKEQFRYFILINCGANVDLLDILQPDEDAVFFVCDSHRPVNVVNVYNDNQIKLLIKQDDDLEVPAYDDIFRDEDEEEEEEHSGDEHDQGLEPSGKRTRLEEEIVERTLRRRQRREWEARRRDILFDYEQYEYHGTSSAMVMFDLAWMMSKDLSDMLWWAIVGLTDQWVQDKITQMKYVTDVGILQRHVSRHNHRHEDEEHALSVDCTRISFEYDLRLVLYQHWSLHDSLCNTCYTAARLKLWSLHGQKRLQEFLADVGLPLKQAKQKFQSMDISLKENLLEMIEESANKFGMKDMRVQTFSIHFGFKHKFLASDVVFATLSLMESPEKDDSGMGHFIQALDSLSRSNLDKLYRGLELAKRQLRATQQTIASCLCTNLVISQGPFLYCALTEGTPDVSLFSKPASLSLLSRHLLKSFVCSVRSRTKNRRCKLLPLVMAAPLCVEQGTVTVVGIPPETDGSDRKNFFGRAFEKAAEGTNSRTLHNHFDLSVIELKAEDRSKFLDALVSLLS
;
A
#
# COMPACT_ATOMS: atom_id res chain seq x y z
N MET A 1 -3.41 -15.85 -14.55
CA MET A 1 -4.79 -16.33 -14.31
C MET A 1 -5.19 -16.20 -12.85
N PHE A 2 -6.46 -15.93 -12.56
CA PHE A 2 -7.02 -15.96 -11.19
C PHE A 2 -7.14 -17.37 -10.63
N VAL A 3 -6.79 -17.55 -9.36
CA VAL A 3 -6.96 -18.82 -8.65
C VAL A 3 -8.41 -18.91 -8.15
N PHE A 4 -9.12 -19.99 -8.49
CA PHE A 4 -10.53 -20.18 -8.10
C PHE A 4 -10.67 -20.94 -6.77
N ASP A 5 -9.83 -21.95 -6.56
CA ASP A 5 -9.77 -22.73 -5.33
C ASP A 5 -8.39 -22.58 -4.67
N PHE A 6 -8.27 -21.63 -3.72
CA PHE A 6 -7.01 -21.34 -3.03
C PHE A 6 -6.44 -22.56 -2.30
N ARG A 7 -7.28 -23.52 -1.90
CA ARG A 7 -6.82 -24.73 -1.24
C ARG A 7 -6.16 -25.66 -2.25
N LYS A 8 -6.84 -26.00 -3.34
CA LYS A 8 -6.36 -27.00 -4.30
C LYS A 8 -5.31 -26.46 -5.27
N GLU A 9 -5.50 -25.26 -5.78
CA GLU A 9 -4.67 -24.69 -6.84
C GLU A 9 -3.43 -23.96 -6.30
N PHE A 10 -3.42 -23.62 -5.00
CA PHE A 10 -2.29 -22.97 -4.34
C PHE A 10 -1.74 -23.78 -3.16
N TYR A 11 -2.49 -23.90 -2.08
CA TYR A 11 -1.90 -24.37 -0.82
C TYR A 11 -1.45 -25.83 -0.87
N GLU A 12 -2.29 -26.73 -1.38
CA GLU A 12 -1.96 -28.16 -1.53
C GLU A 12 -0.80 -28.37 -2.53
N VAL A 13 -0.66 -27.52 -3.55
CA VAL A 13 0.47 -27.57 -4.50
C VAL A 13 1.79 -27.26 -3.79
N VAL A 14 1.82 -26.17 -3.01
CA VAL A 14 3.01 -25.75 -2.26
C VAL A 14 3.34 -26.75 -1.15
N GLN A 15 2.34 -27.28 -0.46
CA GLN A 15 2.51 -28.25 0.63
C GLN A 15 3.04 -29.61 0.14
N ASN A 16 2.54 -30.14 -0.98
CA ASN A 16 2.86 -31.49 -1.44
C ASN A 16 4.28 -31.65 -2.03
N GLN A 17 5.04 -30.56 -2.16
CA GLN A 17 6.44 -30.58 -2.59
C GLN A 17 7.41 -30.97 -1.46
N VAL A 18 6.92 -31.22 -0.23
CA VAL A 18 7.72 -31.82 0.85
C VAL A 18 8.01 -33.28 0.51
N THR A 19 9.11 -33.52 -0.21
CA THR A 19 9.69 -34.86 -0.31
C THR A 19 10.14 -35.32 1.08
N PRO A 20 9.89 -36.58 1.50
CA PRO A 20 10.40 -37.10 2.76
C PRO A 20 11.91 -37.35 2.61
N PHE A 21 12.73 -36.33 2.86
CA PHE A 21 14.17 -36.52 3.03
C PHE A 21 14.45 -36.98 4.47
N SER A 22 14.84 -38.24 4.61
CA SER A 22 15.33 -38.83 5.85
C SER A 22 16.72 -38.28 6.20
N GLY A 23 16.78 -37.33 7.13
CA GLY A 23 18.03 -36.80 7.71
C GLY A 23 17.73 -35.86 8.88
N PRO A 24 18.55 -35.84 9.95
CA PRO A 24 18.17 -35.20 11.20
C PRO A 24 18.22 -33.68 11.12
N GLU A 25 17.19 -33.07 11.71
CA GLU A 25 17.06 -31.73 12.30
C GLU A 25 18.18 -30.70 12.06
N ILE A 26 17.81 -29.57 11.45
CA ILE A 26 18.30 -28.24 11.86
C ILE A 26 17.11 -27.30 11.99
N LEU A 27 16.56 -27.26 13.21
CA LEU A 27 15.82 -26.12 13.75
C LEU A 27 16.85 -25.17 14.36
N SER A 28 17.17 -24.06 13.68
CA SER A 28 17.64 -22.83 14.32
C SER A 28 17.81 -21.73 13.28
N GLY A 29 17.15 -20.60 13.51
CA GLY A 29 17.40 -19.38 12.75
C GLY A 29 18.84 -18.90 12.94
N GLU A 30 19.56 -18.76 11.83
CA GLU A 30 20.69 -17.86 11.69
C GLU A 30 20.73 -17.41 10.21
N ALA A 31 20.29 -16.18 9.96
CA ALA A 31 20.50 -15.52 8.68
C ALA A 31 21.99 -15.18 8.55
N LYS A 32 22.76 -16.01 7.83
CA LYS A 32 24.16 -15.71 7.51
C LYS A 32 24.25 -14.73 6.35
N GLY A 33 24.35 -13.44 6.68
CA GLY A 33 24.84 -12.43 5.76
C GLY A 33 26.35 -12.60 5.52
N ARG A 34 26.74 -12.89 4.28
CA ARG A 34 28.11 -12.66 3.80
C ARG A 34 28.09 -11.51 2.80
N GLY A 35 28.48 -10.33 3.26
CA GLY A 35 28.65 -9.16 2.41
C GLY A 35 29.92 -9.23 1.55
N ARG A 36 29.83 -8.68 0.34
CA ARG A 36 30.92 -7.98 -0.33
C ARG A 36 30.38 -6.79 -1.13
N GLY A 37 30.74 -5.60 -0.63
CA GLY A 37 31.06 -4.35 -1.34
C GLY A 37 30.28 -3.94 -2.60
N GLY A 38 29.45 -2.90 -2.46
CA GLY A 38 28.94 -2.07 -3.55
C GLY A 38 27.73 -1.28 -3.08
N GLY A 39 27.85 0.05 -2.95
CA GLY A 39 26.82 0.91 -2.37
C GLY A 39 25.48 0.88 -3.11
N ARG A 40 24.49 0.21 -2.52
CA ARG A 40 23.06 0.48 -2.67
C ARG A 40 22.45 0.33 -1.27
N GLY A 41 21.86 1.38 -0.73
CA GLY A 41 21.13 1.26 0.54
C GLY A 41 19.89 0.42 0.29
N PRO A 42 19.61 -0.63 1.07
CA PRO A 42 18.42 -1.44 0.88
C PRO A 42 17.18 -0.66 1.35
N VAL A 43 16.31 -0.33 0.43
CA VAL A 43 15.00 0.32 0.63
C VAL A 43 13.99 -0.75 0.27
N ARG A 44 13.00 -1.06 1.18
CA ARG A 44 12.18 -2.29 1.61
C ARG A 44 10.65 -2.34 1.24
N VAL A 45 9.95 -3.49 1.41
CA VAL A 45 8.49 -3.76 1.11
C VAL A 45 7.90 -3.44 2.44
N VAL A 46 7.28 -2.29 2.51
CA VAL A 46 7.09 -1.59 3.77
C VAL A 46 5.62 -1.25 3.93
N ASP A 47 4.79 -2.28 3.95
CA ASP A 47 3.38 -2.13 4.28
C ASP A 47 2.95 -3.14 5.35
N VAL A 48 2.03 -2.72 6.21
CA VAL A 48 1.61 -3.50 7.38
C VAL A 48 0.64 -4.60 6.94
N ASP A 49 -0.10 -4.39 5.85
CA ASP A 49 -0.93 -5.42 5.23
C ASP A 49 -0.11 -6.65 4.78
N ALA A 50 1.04 -6.45 4.12
CA ALA A 50 1.95 -7.52 3.73
C ALA A 50 2.53 -8.27 4.93
N LEU A 51 2.92 -7.53 5.98
CA LEU A 51 3.38 -8.15 7.24
C LEU A 51 2.30 -9.04 7.85
N CYS A 52 1.06 -8.56 7.89
CA CYS A 52 -0.06 -9.32 8.43
C CYS A 52 -0.38 -10.56 7.58
N ALA A 53 -0.43 -10.42 6.26
CA ALA A 53 -0.60 -11.54 5.33
C ALA A 53 0.51 -12.59 5.48
N CYS A 54 1.76 -12.14 5.59
CA CYS A 54 2.92 -12.99 5.84
C CYS A 54 2.80 -13.74 7.18
N LYS A 55 2.41 -13.07 8.27
CA LYS A 55 2.21 -13.76 9.58
C LYS A 55 1.16 -14.86 9.50
N ILE A 56 0.06 -14.63 8.81
CA ILE A 56 -1.00 -15.64 8.62
C ILE A 56 -0.43 -16.84 7.87
N LEU A 57 0.23 -16.60 6.73
CA LEU A 57 0.79 -17.67 5.90
C LEU A 57 1.90 -18.45 6.63
N GLN A 58 2.78 -17.77 7.36
CA GLN A 58 3.82 -18.40 8.18
C GLN A 58 3.21 -19.33 9.24
N ALA A 59 2.13 -18.91 9.90
CA ALA A 59 1.45 -19.75 10.89
C ALA A 59 0.81 -20.99 10.23
N LEU A 60 0.24 -20.87 9.03
CA LEU A 60 -0.25 -22.02 8.26
C LEU A 60 0.88 -22.99 7.89
N PHE A 61 1.98 -22.48 7.33
CA PHE A 61 3.15 -23.27 6.97
C PHE A 61 3.79 -23.96 8.17
N GLN A 62 3.82 -23.29 9.33
CA GLN A 62 4.28 -23.89 10.57
C GLN A 62 3.39 -25.06 11.02
N CYS A 63 2.05 -24.92 10.89
CA CYS A 63 1.12 -26.00 11.20
C CYS A 63 1.25 -27.22 10.29
N ASP A 64 1.68 -27.02 9.04
CA ASP A 64 1.83 -28.09 8.02
C ASP A 64 3.28 -28.51 7.78
N HIS A 65 4.23 -27.99 8.56
CA HIS A 65 5.67 -28.24 8.41
C HIS A 65 6.20 -27.97 6.99
N VAL A 66 5.63 -26.97 6.31
CA VAL A 66 6.08 -26.54 4.99
C VAL A 66 7.44 -25.86 5.14
N GLN A 67 8.42 -26.28 4.34
CA GLN A 67 9.72 -25.61 4.27
C GLN A 67 9.62 -24.39 3.37
N TYR A 68 10.04 -23.23 3.87
CA TYR A 68 10.02 -21.98 3.13
C TYR A 68 11.18 -21.06 3.56
N THR A 69 11.51 -20.11 2.70
CA THR A 69 12.47 -19.03 2.97
C THR A 69 11.75 -17.70 2.88
N LEU A 70 11.80 -16.88 3.94
CA LEU A 70 11.25 -15.53 3.93
C LEU A 70 12.31 -14.54 3.43
N VAL A 71 12.02 -13.85 2.33
CA VAL A 71 12.87 -12.78 1.79
C VAL A 71 12.08 -11.47 1.75
N PRO A 72 12.33 -10.55 2.69
CA PRO A 72 11.78 -9.21 2.64
C PRO A 72 12.47 -8.44 1.53
N VAL A 73 11.73 -8.18 0.45
CA VAL A 73 12.15 -7.36 -0.69
C VAL A 73 11.58 -5.98 -0.53
N SER A 74 11.62 -5.16 -1.59
CA SER A 74 11.32 -3.75 -1.41
C SER A 74 10.66 -2.87 -2.40
N GLY A 75 10.82 -3.37 -3.57
CA GLY A 75 11.05 -2.56 -4.70
C GLY A 75 11.77 -3.48 -5.64
N TRP A 76 11.65 -3.12 -6.90
CA TRP A 76 11.93 -4.01 -8.00
C TRP A 76 13.38 -4.47 -7.99
N GLN A 77 14.34 -3.60 -7.66
CA GLN A 77 15.76 -3.97 -7.64
C GLN A 77 16.08 -5.07 -6.62
N GLU A 78 15.54 -5.01 -5.41
CA GLU A 78 15.78 -6.04 -4.39
C GLU A 78 15.05 -7.34 -4.73
N LEU A 79 13.86 -7.24 -5.34
CA LEU A 79 13.10 -8.40 -5.79
C LEU A 79 13.83 -9.14 -6.93
N GLU A 80 14.27 -8.42 -7.96
CA GLU A 80 15.06 -8.98 -9.07
C GLU A 80 16.36 -9.62 -8.57
N THR A 81 17.08 -8.93 -7.67
CA THR A 81 18.33 -9.45 -7.09
C THR A 81 18.05 -10.73 -6.29
N ALA A 82 17.03 -10.72 -5.43
CA ALA A 82 16.64 -11.88 -4.66
C ALA A 82 16.18 -13.04 -5.55
N PHE A 83 15.44 -12.76 -6.62
CA PHE A 83 15.00 -13.78 -7.57
C PHE A 83 16.21 -14.46 -8.25
N LEU A 84 17.16 -13.67 -8.76
CA LEU A 84 18.37 -14.22 -9.39
C LEU A 84 19.22 -15.07 -8.44
N GLU A 85 19.24 -14.76 -7.15
CA GLU A 85 19.94 -15.54 -6.13
C GLU A 85 19.26 -16.89 -5.80
N HIS A 86 17.94 -16.98 -6.02
CA HIS A 86 17.10 -18.09 -5.55
C HIS A 86 16.42 -18.91 -6.67
N LYS A 87 16.47 -18.44 -7.93
CA LYS A 87 15.74 -19.07 -9.05
C LYS A 87 16.14 -20.52 -9.34
N GLU A 88 17.40 -20.88 -9.09
CA GLU A 88 17.92 -22.23 -9.34
C GLU A 88 17.50 -23.22 -8.24
N GLN A 89 17.16 -22.73 -7.04
CA GLN A 89 16.84 -23.55 -5.87
C GLN A 89 15.33 -23.72 -5.68
N PHE A 90 14.52 -22.81 -6.20
CA PHE A 90 13.08 -22.77 -5.96
C PHE A 90 12.30 -22.72 -7.28
N ARG A 91 11.23 -23.52 -7.33
CA ARG A 91 10.28 -23.54 -8.46
C ARG A 91 9.03 -22.72 -8.17
N TYR A 92 8.69 -22.57 -6.89
CA TYR A 92 7.48 -21.89 -6.44
C TYR A 92 7.84 -20.62 -5.71
N PHE A 93 7.29 -19.51 -6.17
CA PHE A 93 7.49 -18.18 -5.61
C PHE A 93 6.16 -17.65 -5.11
N ILE A 94 6.15 -17.08 -3.91
CA ILE A 94 4.96 -16.44 -3.34
C ILE A 94 5.29 -14.96 -3.14
N LEU A 95 4.60 -14.10 -3.87
CA LEU A 95 4.73 -12.66 -3.80
C LEU A 95 3.54 -12.10 -3.01
N ILE A 96 3.83 -11.31 -1.98
CA ILE A 96 2.82 -10.68 -1.11
C ILE A 96 2.94 -9.17 -1.25
N ASN A 97 1.87 -8.51 -1.69
CA ASN A 97 1.77 -7.08 -1.96
C ASN A 97 2.84 -6.54 -2.94
N CYS A 98 3.23 -7.37 -3.90
CA CYS A 98 4.04 -6.99 -5.04
C CYS A 98 3.78 -7.93 -6.23
N GLY A 99 4.08 -7.46 -7.45
CA GLY A 99 4.05 -8.30 -8.66
C GLY A 99 2.81 -8.14 -9.53
N ALA A 100 1.65 -7.73 -9.01
CA ALA A 100 0.42 -7.79 -9.80
C ALA A 100 0.33 -6.71 -10.89
N ASN A 101 0.90 -5.52 -10.65
CA ASN A 101 0.74 -4.32 -11.48
C ASN A 101 1.77 -4.17 -12.63
N VAL A 102 2.65 -5.15 -12.81
CA VAL A 102 3.68 -5.15 -13.88
C VAL A 102 3.69 -6.48 -14.61
N ASP A 103 4.29 -6.55 -15.79
CA ASP A 103 4.54 -7.82 -16.46
C ASP A 103 5.65 -8.57 -15.71
N LEU A 104 5.26 -9.56 -14.90
CA LEU A 104 6.20 -10.25 -14.02
C LEU A 104 7.15 -11.16 -14.78
N LEU A 105 6.69 -11.73 -15.91
CA LEU A 105 7.49 -12.63 -16.74
C LEU A 105 8.54 -11.85 -17.52
N ASP A 106 8.17 -10.68 -18.06
CA ASP A 106 9.12 -9.80 -18.76
C ASP A 106 10.23 -9.29 -17.83
N ILE A 107 9.89 -8.93 -16.59
CA ILE A 107 10.87 -8.40 -15.62
C ILE A 107 11.80 -9.49 -15.09
N LEU A 108 11.26 -10.64 -14.68
CA LEU A 108 12.04 -11.67 -14.00
C LEU A 108 12.71 -12.66 -14.94
N GLN A 109 12.22 -12.80 -16.17
CA GLN A 109 12.71 -13.77 -17.16
C GLN A 109 12.91 -15.17 -16.55
N PRO A 110 11.85 -15.78 -15.97
CA PRO A 110 11.96 -17.05 -15.27
C PRO A 110 12.03 -18.24 -16.23
N ASP A 111 12.49 -19.38 -15.73
CA ASP A 111 12.38 -20.66 -16.45
C ASP A 111 10.90 -21.11 -16.56
N GLU A 112 10.56 -21.87 -17.60
CA GLU A 112 9.16 -22.26 -17.90
C GLU A 112 8.46 -23.04 -16.79
N ASP A 113 9.21 -23.73 -15.91
CA ASP A 113 8.67 -24.51 -14.80
C ASP A 113 8.46 -23.70 -13.52
N ALA A 114 8.91 -22.44 -13.48
CA ALA A 114 8.70 -21.56 -12.35
C ALA A 114 7.23 -21.11 -12.27
N VAL A 115 6.65 -21.20 -11.07
CA VAL A 115 5.27 -20.82 -10.77
C VAL A 115 5.25 -19.70 -9.74
N PHE A 116 4.55 -18.62 -10.04
CA PHE A 116 4.41 -17.43 -9.22
C PHE A 116 2.99 -17.33 -8.68
N PHE A 117 2.85 -17.40 -7.35
CA PHE A 117 1.62 -17.08 -6.64
C PHE A 117 1.65 -15.64 -6.17
N VAL A 118 0.78 -14.80 -6.72
CA VAL A 118 0.78 -13.35 -6.49
C VAL A 118 -0.44 -12.97 -5.66
N CYS A 119 -0.23 -12.72 -4.37
CA CYS A 119 -1.23 -12.16 -3.45
C CYS A 119 -0.96 -10.67 -3.27
N ASP A 120 -1.53 -9.86 -4.14
CA ASP A 120 -1.22 -8.43 -4.19
C ASP A 120 -2.49 -7.58 -4.29
N SER A 121 -2.53 -6.49 -3.51
CA SER A 121 -3.60 -5.51 -3.53
C SER A 121 -3.42 -4.41 -4.57
N HIS A 122 -2.24 -4.23 -5.19
CA HIS A 122 -2.03 -3.20 -6.20
C HIS A 122 -2.89 -3.43 -7.45
N ARG A 123 -3.46 -2.34 -7.98
CA ARG A 123 -4.30 -2.32 -9.18
C ARG A 123 -3.94 -1.14 -10.08
N PRO A 124 -4.17 -1.23 -11.39
CA PRO A 124 -4.73 -2.38 -12.12
C PRO A 124 -3.77 -3.56 -12.18
N VAL A 125 -4.29 -4.77 -12.39
CA VAL A 125 -3.45 -5.96 -12.59
C VAL A 125 -2.93 -5.93 -14.02
N ASN A 126 -1.64 -6.17 -14.23
CA ASN A 126 -1.10 -6.23 -15.58
C ASN A 126 -1.81 -7.32 -16.41
N VAL A 127 -2.16 -6.98 -17.65
CA VAL A 127 -2.96 -7.87 -18.51
C VAL A 127 -2.26 -9.21 -18.81
N VAL A 128 -0.93 -9.22 -18.91
CA VAL A 128 -0.15 -10.46 -19.13
C VAL A 128 -0.30 -11.39 -17.93
N ASN A 129 -0.22 -10.86 -16.70
CA ASN A 129 -0.46 -11.64 -15.49
C ASN A 129 -1.89 -12.20 -15.41
N VAL A 130 -2.88 -11.47 -15.93
CA VAL A 130 -4.28 -11.93 -15.96
C VAL A 130 -4.43 -13.12 -16.89
N TYR A 131 -3.97 -12.97 -18.14
CA TYR A 131 -4.18 -13.95 -19.21
C TYR A 131 -3.13 -15.06 -19.27
N ASN A 132 -2.04 -14.99 -18.49
CA ASN A 132 -1.09 -16.08 -18.39
C ASN A 132 -1.65 -17.24 -17.54
N ASP A 133 -1.89 -18.38 -18.16
CA ASP A 133 -2.47 -19.55 -17.48
C ASP A 133 -1.40 -20.51 -16.91
N ASN A 134 -0.15 -20.37 -17.34
CA ASN A 134 0.91 -21.33 -17.05
C ASN A 134 1.61 -21.02 -15.73
N GLN A 135 2.32 -19.90 -15.67
CA GLN A 135 3.27 -19.58 -14.59
C GLN A 135 2.66 -18.63 -13.54
N ILE A 136 1.76 -17.73 -13.93
CA ILE A 136 1.22 -16.71 -13.03
C ILE A 136 -0.14 -17.11 -12.45
N LYS A 137 -0.19 -17.23 -11.12
CA LYS A 137 -1.38 -17.59 -10.33
C LYS A 137 -1.73 -16.43 -9.38
N LEU A 138 -2.78 -15.68 -9.73
CA LEU A 138 -3.22 -14.52 -8.97
C LEU A 138 -4.13 -14.96 -7.79
N LEU A 139 -3.65 -14.76 -6.57
CA LEU A 139 -4.40 -14.95 -5.33
C LEU A 139 -5.20 -13.67 -5.00
N ILE A 140 -6.10 -13.30 -5.92
CA ILE A 140 -6.92 -12.09 -5.86
C ILE A 140 -8.39 -12.50 -5.87
N LYS A 141 -9.22 -11.83 -5.07
CA LYS A 141 -10.68 -12.05 -5.08
C LYS A 141 -11.28 -11.57 -6.40
N GLN A 142 -12.13 -12.40 -7.00
CA GLN A 142 -12.79 -12.11 -8.27
C GLN A 142 -13.87 -11.03 -8.17
N ASP A 143 -14.39 -10.80 -6.95
CA ASP A 143 -15.37 -9.74 -6.69
C ASP A 143 -14.73 -8.34 -6.62
N ASP A 144 -13.39 -8.23 -6.71
CA ASP A 144 -12.76 -6.92 -6.91
C ASP A 144 -13.18 -6.38 -8.29
N ASP A 145 -13.47 -5.07 -8.37
CA ASP A 145 -13.84 -4.41 -9.63
C ASP A 145 -12.59 -4.17 -10.47
N LEU A 146 -12.24 -5.13 -11.34
CA LEU A 146 -10.95 -5.16 -12.03
C LEU A 146 -10.95 -4.51 -13.43
N GLU A 147 -12.12 -4.30 -14.04
CA GLU A 147 -12.28 -3.66 -15.38
C GLU A 147 -11.26 -4.12 -16.45
N VAL A 148 -10.93 -5.43 -16.49
CA VAL A 148 -9.88 -5.95 -17.38
C VAL A 148 -10.32 -5.89 -18.86
N PRO A 149 -9.48 -5.36 -19.78
CA PRO A 149 -9.76 -5.36 -21.22
C PRO A 149 -9.92 -6.78 -21.79
N ALA A 150 -10.75 -6.93 -22.82
CA ALA A 150 -10.97 -8.21 -23.50
C ALA A 150 -9.71 -8.67 -24.25
N TYR A 151 -9.45 -9.99 -24.25
CA TYR A 151 -8.25 -10.58 -24.87
C TYR A 151 -8.03 -10.13 -26.32
N ASP A 152 -9.06 -10.23 -27.16
CA ASP A 152 -9.00 -9.90 -28.60
C ASP A 152 -8.64 -8.43 -28.90
N ASP A 153 -8.83 -7.53 -27.93
CA ASP A 153 -8.49 -6.11 -28.07
C ASP A 153 -7.01 -5.81 -27.77
N ILE A 154 -6.32 -6.73 -27.08
CA ILE A 154 -4.94 -6.51 -26.57
C ILE A 154 -3.93 -7.58 -26.99
N PHE A 155 -4.37 -8.79 -27.35
CA PHE A 155 -3.54 -9.88 -27.87
C PHE A 155 -4.01 -10.30 -29.26
N ARG A 156 -3.09 -10.87 -30.03
CA ARG A 156 -3.33 -11.45 -31.36
C ARG A 156 -2.69 -12.83 -31.40
N ASP A 157 -3.25 -13.72 -32.21
CA ASP A 157 -2.71 -15.06 -32.41
C ASP A 157 -1.37 -14.98 -33.15
N GLU A 158 -0.33 -15.63 -32.60
CA GLU A 158 1.03 -15.66 -33.16
C GLU A 158 1.07 -16.23 -34.59
N ASP A 159 0.15 -17.14 -34.92
CA ASP A 159 -0.03 -17.71 -36.26
C ASP A 159 -0.34 -16.63 -37.32
N GLU A 160 -1.07 -15.56 -36.96
CA GLU A 160 -1.33 -14.43 -37.86
C GLU A 160 -0.09 -13.53 -38.05
N GLU A 161 0.87 -13.56 -37.12
CA GLU A 161 2.11 -12.77 -37.19
C GLU A 161 3.19 -13.49 -38.01
N GLU A 162 3.35 -14.80 -37.84
CA GLU A 162 4.34 -15.61 -38.57
C GLU A 162 4.01 -15.80 -40.06
N GLU A 163 2.72 -15.94 -40.42
CA GLU A 163 2.30 -16.01 -41.83
C GLU A 163 2.66 -14.74 -42.63
N GLU A 164 2.82 -13.60 -41.96
CA GLU A 164 3.09 -12.31 -42.60
C GLU A 164 4.59 -12.01 -42.79
N GLU A 165 5.47 -12.44 -41.88
CA GLU A 165 6.92 -12.28 -42.05
C GLU A 165 7.45 -13.09 -43.25
N HIS A 166 6.90 -14.30 -43.45
CA HIS A 166 7.24 -15.14 -44.61
C HIS A 166 6.69 -14.62 -45.94
N SER A 167 5.71 -13.70 -45.92
CA SER A 167 5.13 -13.12 -47.13
C SER A 167 5.95 -11.96 -47.75
N GLY A 168 7.03 -11.56 -47.07
CA GLY A 168 7.88 -10.42 -47.41
C GLY A 168 9.04 -10.69 -48.37
N ASP A 169 9.47 -11.95 -48.54
CA ASP A 169 10.80 -12.25 -49.11
C ASP A 169 10.85 -13.14 -50.37
N GLU A 170 9.71 -13.41 -51.03
CA GLU A 170 9.70 -14.11 -52.32
C GLU A 170 9.10 -13.28 -53.45
N HIS A 171 9.78 -12.21 -53.89
CA HIS A 171 9.53 -11.64 -55.22
C HIS A 171 10.77 -10.98 -55.84
N ASP A 172 11.74 -11.82 -56.24
CA ASP A 172 12.58 -11.48 -57.40
C ASP A 172 12.87 -12.73 -58.24
N GLN A 173 12.04 -12.97 -59.27
CA GLN A 173 12.46 -13.46 -60.58
C GLN A 173 11.26 -13.68 -61.53
N GLY A 174 11.26 -12.97 -62.67
CA GLY A 174 10.61 -13.43 -63.91
C GLY A 174 9.33 -12.71 -64.33
N LEU A 175 9.46 -11.62 -65.07
CA LEU A 175 8.39 -10.97 -65.83
C LEU A 175 7.94 -11.82 -67.04
N GLU A 176 6.68 -12.24 -67.10
CA GLU A 176 5.95 -12.45 -68.37
C GLU A 176 4.49 -11.96 -68.28
N PRO A 177 3.92 -11.33 -69.35
CA PRO A 177 2.67 -10.57 -69.25
C PRO A 177 1.44 -11.27 -69.85
N SER A 178 0.28 -10.77 -69.41
CA SER A 178 -1.08 -10.95 -69.93
C SER A 178 -1.91 -12.08 -69.28
N GLY A 179 -2.76 -11.68 -68.33
CA GLY A 179 -3.78 -12.53 -67.69
C GLY A 179 -3.90 -12.37 -66.17
N LYS A 180 -2.83 -11.94 -65.48
CA LYS A 180 -2.73 -11.94 -64.00
C LYS A 180 -2.81 -10.56 -63.30
N ARG A 181 -2.99 -9.45 -64.02
CA ARG A 181 -3.00 -8.10 -63.41
C ARG A 181 -4.09 -7.94 -62.34
N THR A 182 -5.27 -8.51 -62.55
CA THR A 182 -6.39 -8.39 -61.62
C THR A 182 -6.15 -9.12 -60.28
N ARG A 183 -5.48 -10.28 -60.29
CA ARG A 183 -5.16 -11.06 -59.07
C ARG A 183 -4.05 -10.42 -58.23
N LEU A 184 -3.02 -9.88 -58.87
CA LEU A 184 -1.95 -9.15 -58.17
C LEU A 184 -2.48 -7.84 -57.56
N GLU A 185 -3.37 -7.14 -58.25
CA GLU A 185 -4.05 -5.96 -57.72
C GLU A 185 -4.97 -6.32 -56.53
N GLU A 186 -5.71 -7.42 -56.61
CA GLU A 186 -6.51 -7.95 -55.51
C GLU A 186 -5.67 -8.33 -54.28
N GLU A 187 -4.54 -9.02 -54.46
CA GLU A 187 -3.60 -9.37 -53.38
C GLU A 187 -2.96 -8.12 -52.71
N ILE A 188 -2.61 -7.10 -53.50
CA ILE A 188 -2.07 -5.84 -52.95
C ILE A 188 -3.15 -5.10 -52.15
N VAL A 189 -4.40 -5.09 -52.65
CA VAL A 189 -5.54 -4.49 -51.93
C VAL A 189 -5.83 -5.24 -50.63
N GLU A 190 -5.76 -6.58 -50.65
CA GLU A 190 -5.96 -7.40 -49.45
C GLU A 190 -4.85 -7.17 -48.41
N ARG A 191 -3.57 -7.16 -48.81
CA ARG A 191 -2.44 -6.85 -47.90
C ARG A 191 -2.54 -5.44 -47.34
N THR A 192 -2.94 -4.45 -48.15
CA THR A 192 -3.10 -3.08 -47.67
C THR A 192 -4.29 -2.92 -46.73
N LEU A 193 -5.38 -3.66 -46.94
CA LEU A 193 -6.52 -3.73 -46.02
C LEU A 193 -6.10 -4.35 -44.67
N ARG A 194 -5.36 -5.47 -44.67
CA ARG A 194 -4.82 -6.10 -43.45
C ARG A 194 -3.88 -5.17 -42.69
N ARG A 195 -2.94 -4.51 -43.38
CA ARG A 195 -2.05 -3.49 -42.77
C ARG A 195 -2.81 -2.32 -42.17
N ARG A 196 -3.88 -1.87 -42.83
CA ARG A 196 -4.75 -0.81 -42.29
C ARG A 196 -5.48 -1.28 -41.04
N GLN A 197 -6.07 -2.48 -41.06
CA GLN A 197 -6.72 -3.09 -39.90
C GLN A 197 -5.74 -3.28 -38.74
N ARG A 198 -4.49 -3.70 -38.99
CA ARG A 198 -3.41 -3.79 -37.99
C ARG A 198 -3.12 -2.43 -37.36
N ARG A 199 -2.90 -1.37 -38.16
CA ARG A 199 -2.67 -0.02 -37.62
C ARG A 199 -3.84 0.51 -36.79
N GLU A 200 -5.06 0.27 -37.26
CA GLU A 200 -6.28 0.66 -36.53
C GLU A 200 -6.42 -0.14 -35.22
N TRP A 201 -6.09 -1.43 -35.23
CA TRP A 201 -6.08 -2.27 -34.02
C TRP A 201 -4.98 -1.85 -33.05
N GLU A 202 -3.74 -1.63 -33.50
CA GLU A 202 -2.62 -1.16 -32.66
C GLU A 202 -2.93 0.22 -32.04
N ALA A 203 -3.62 1.09 -32.78
CA ALA A 203 -4.08 2.37 -32.25
C ALA A 203 -5.13 2.17 -31.15
N ARG A 204 -6.16 1.35 -31.39
CA ARG A 204 -7.17 1.01 -30.38
C ARG A 204 -6.55 0.35 -29.15
N ARG A 205 -5.64 -0.61 -29.34
CA ARG A 205 -4.93 -1.29 -28.25
C ARG A 205 -4.18 -0.30 -27.37
N ARG A 206 -3.47 0.67 -27.95
CA ARG A 206 -2.76 1.72 -27.19
C ARG A 206 -3.72 2.56 -26.36
N ASP A 207 -4.86 2.95 -26.92
CA ASP A 207 -5.86 3.74 -26.21
C ASP A 207 -6.49 2.94 -25.05
N ILE A 208 -6.85 1.68 -25.30
CA ILE A 208 -7.43 0.76 -24.30
C ILE A 208 -6.46 0.52 -23.14
N LEU A 209 -5.20 0.19 -23.43
CA LEU A 209 -4.18 -0.02 -22.40
C LEU A 209 -3.88 1.27 -21.65
N PHE A 210 -3.87 2.42 -22.34
CA PHE A 210 -3.69 3.71 -21.70
C PHE A 210 -4.81 4.01 -20.70
N ASP A 211 -6.07 3.80 -21.07
CA ASP A 211 -7.23 4.03 -20.20
C ASP A 211 -7.23 3.05 -19.01
N TYR A 212 -6.89 1.78 -19.24
CA TYR A 212 -6.81 0.75 -18.21
C TYR A 212 -5.72 1.05 -17.16
N GLU A 213 -4.53 1.45 -17.62
CA GLU A 213 -3.35 1.69 -16.78
C GLU A 213 -3.25 3.13 -16.27
N GLN A 214 -4.21 3.99 -16.62
CA GLN A 214 -4.18 5.42 -16.29
C GLN A 214 -4.16 5.67 -14.78
N TYR A 215 -4.85 4.84 -14.00
CA TYR A 215 -5.12 5.07 -12.59
C TYR A 215 -4.72 3.88 -11.72
N GLU A 216 -3.80 4.12 -10.79
CA GLU A 216 -3.41 3.17 -9.74
C GLU A 216 -4.39 3.22 -8.56
N TYR A 217 -4.72 2.07 -7.99
CA TYR A 217 -5.54 1.96 -6.78
C TYR A 217 -5.24 0.65 -6.05
N HIS A 218 -5.92 0.39 -4.93
CA HIS A 218 -5.80 -0.88 -4.22
C HIS A 218 -7.13 -1.65 -4.14
N GLY A 219 -7.04 -2.96 -4.33
CA GLY A 219 -8.11 -3.93 -4.12
C GLY A 219 -8.23 -4.38 -2.67
N THR A 220 -8.76 -5.58 -2.46
CA THR A 220 -8.93 -6.16 -1.12
C THR A 220 -7.58 -6.42 -0.42
N SER A 221 -7.53 -6.21 0.90
CA SER A 221 -6.34 -6.46 1.73
C SER A 221 -5.81 -7.88 1.57
N SER A 222 -4.49 -8.01 1.37
CA SER A 222 -3.83 -9.31 1.25
C SER A 222 -3.91 -10.13 2.53
N ALA A 223 -3.93 -9.47 3.69
CA ALA A 223 -4.13 -10.15 4.96
C ALA A 223 -5.53 -10.77 5.08
N MET A 224 -6.57 -10.12 4.52
CA MET A 224 -7.91 -10.71 4.45
C MET A 224 -7.96 -11.91 3.52
N VAL A 225 -7.30 -11.86 2.36
CA VAL A 225 -7.18 -12.98 1.41
C VAL A 225 -6.52 -14.19 2.09
N MET A 226 -5.40 -13.98 2.79
CA MET A 226 -4.70 -15.05 3.52
C MET A 226 -5.51 -15.60 4.70
N PHE A 227 -6.32 -14.77 5.35
CA PHE A 227 -7.24 -15.23 6.40
C PHE A 227 -8.37 -16.09 5.83
N ASP A 228 -8.91 -15.75 4.67
CA ASP A 228 -9.92 -16.57 4.00
C ASP A 228 -9.35 -17.95 3.62
N LEU A 229 -8.09 -18.01 3.17
CA LEU A 229 -7.39 -19.29 2.98
C LEU A 229 -7.30 -20.09 4.28
N ALA A 230 -6.89 -19.46 5.39
CA ALA A 230 -6.84 -20.13 6.70
C ALA A 230 -8.22 -20.67 7.11
N TRP A 231 -9.29 -19.91 6.82
CA TRP A 231 -10.66 -20.32 7.08
C TRP A 231 -11.12 -21.49 6.20
N MET A 232 -10.80 -21.49 4.90
CA MET A 232 -11.06 -22.62 3.98
C MET A 232 -10.38 -23.91 4.46
N MET A 233 -9.24 -23.78 5.14
CA MET A 233 -8.49 -24.88 5.75
C MET A 233 -8.98 -25.27 7.15
N SER A 234 -9.95 -24.55 7.73
CA SER A 234 -10.37 -24.72 9.13
C SER A 234 -9.22 -24.55 10.15
N LYS A 235 -8.24 -23.70 9.83
CA LYS A 235 -7.06 -23.37 10.65
C LYS A 235 -7.03 -21.90 11.08
N ASP A 236 -8.18 -21.23 11.02
CA ASP A 236 -8.32 -19.82 11.34
C ASP A 236 -8.23 -19.55 12.85
N LEU A 237 -7.02 -19.20 13.30
CA LEU A 237 -6.76 -18.79 14.69
C LEU A 237 -7.26 -17.36 14.95
N SER A 238 -7.61 -17.03 16.19
CA SER A 238 -8.04 -15.67 16.55
C SER A 238 -6.95 -14.62 16.31
N ASP A 239 -5.68 -14.99 16.45
CA ASP A 239 -4.54 -14.13 16.10
C ASP A 239 -4.50 -13.81 14.59
N MET A 240 -4.84 -14.77 13.72
CA MET A 240 -4.90 -14.55 12.27
C MET A 240 -6.02 -13.60 11.88
N LEU A 241 -7.17 -13.69 12.56
CA LEU A 241 -8.27 -12.74 12.38
C LEU A 241 -7.84 -11.33 12.80
N TRP A 242 -7.09 -11.20 13.90
CA TRP A 242 -6.53 -9.92 14.31
C TRP A 242 -5.56 -9.35 13.27
N TRP A 243 -4.66 -10.17 12.72
CA TRP A 243 -3.74 -9.71 11.66
C TRP A 243 -4.50 -9.27 10.40
N ALA A 244 -5.57 -9.97 10.00
CA ALA A 244 -6.43 -9.53 8.89
C ALA A 244 -7.08 -8.16 9.14
N ILE A 245 -7.57 -7.93 10.37
CA ILE A 245 -8.11 -6.64 10.81
C ILE A 245 -7.05 -5.54 10.73
N VAL A 246 -5.82 -5.81 11.19
CA VAL A 246 -4.71 -4.85 11.15
C VAL A 246 -4.32 -4.52 9.70
N GLY A 247 -4.27 -5.51 8.81
CA GLY A 247 -3.98 -5.29 7.38
C GLY A 247 -5.04 -4.44 6.66
N LEU A 248 -6.33 -4.68 6.90
CA LEU A 248 -7.41 -3.82 6.40
C LEU A 248 -7.29 -2.39 6.95
N THR A 249 -6.96 -2.27 8.24
CA THR A 249 -6.83 -0.96 8.90
C THR A 249 -5.64 -0.18 8.34
N ASP A 250 -4.56 -0.85 7.92
CA ASP A 250 -3.42 -0.21 7.25
C ASP A 250 -3.84 0.48 5.95
N GLN A 251 -4.58 -0.23 5.09
CA GLN A 251 -5.12 0.35 3.85
C GLN A 251 -5.99 1.59 4.13
N TRP A 252 -6.78 1.58 5.20
CA TRP A 252 -7.60 2.73 5.59
C TRP A 252 -6.77 3.89 6.15
N VAL A 253 -5.78 3.63 7.02
CA VAL A 253 -4.90 4.66 7.60
C VAL A 253 -4.10 5.38 6.52
N GLN A 254 -3.66 4.65 5.48
CA GLN A 254 -2.90 5.19 4.36
C GLN A 254 -3.79 5.78 3.24
N ASP A 255 -5.12 5.80 3.39
CA ASP A 255 -6.09 6.19 2.36
C ASP A 255 -5.91 5.43 1.01
N LYS A 256 -5.50 4.15 1.06
CA LYS A 256 -5.34 3.28 -0.12
C LYS A 256 -6.69 2.80 -0.68
N ILE A 257 -7.71 2.71 0.18
CA ILE A 257 -9.06 2.27 -0.16
C ILE A 257 -10.10 3.33 0.20
N THR A 258 -11.26 3.28 -0.45
CA THR A 258 -12.38 4.19 -0.15
C THR A 258 -13.02 3.89 1.20
N GLN A 259 -13.70 4.87 1.78
CA GLN A 259 -14.45 4.66 3.03
C GLN A 259 -15.57 3.63 2.88
N MET A 260 -16.21 3.56 1.71
CA MET A 260 -17.24 2.55 1.43
C MET A 260 -16.67 1.14 1.39
N LYS A 261 -15.51 0.95 0.75
CA LYS A 261 -14.80 -0.34 0.73
C LYS A 261 -14.40 -0.76 2.16
N TYR A 262 -13.80 0.16 2.93
CA TYR A 262 -13.44 -0.12 4.32
C TYR A 262 -14.63 -0.56 5.17
N VAL A 263 -15.77 0.14 5.10
CA VAL A 263 -16.98 -0.23 5.87
C VAL A 263 -17.54 -1.59 5.43
N THR A 264 -17.49 -1.89 4.13
CA THR A 264 -17.93 -3.18 3.59
C THR A 264 -17.06 -4.32 4.12
N ASP A 265 -15.74 -4.15 4.06
CA ASP A 265 -14.77 -5.14 4.51
C ASP A 265 -14.78 -5.32 6.04
N VAL A 266 -15.01 -4.24 6.80
CA VAL A 266 -15.28 -4.29 8.25
C VAL A 266 -16.51 -5.13 8.54
N GLY A 267 -17.59 -4.98 7.76
CA GLY A 267 -18.80 -5.79 7.90
C GLY A 267 -18.55 -7.29 7.65
N ILE A 268 -17.64 -7.64 6.75
CA ILE A 268 -17.21 -9.03 6.52
C ILE A 268 -16.44 -9.54 7.75
N LEU A 269 -15.43 -8.81 8.22
CA LEU A 269 -14.63 -9.20 9.38
C LEU A 269 -15.46 -9.29 10.66
N GLN A 270 -16.48 -8.45 10.83
CA GLN A 270 -17.41 -8.52 11.96
C GLN A 270 -18.16 -9.86 12.03
N ARG A 271 -18.48 -10.47 10.88
CA ARG A 271 -19.07 -11.82 10.84
C ARG A 271 -18.10 -12.86 11.36
N HIS A 272 -16.82 -12.79 10.99
CA HIS A 272 -15.79 -13.70 11.50
C HIS A 272 -15.50 -13.50 12.98
N VAL A 273 -15.50 -12.25 13.47
CA VAL A 273 -15.37 -11.94 14.91
C VAL A 273 -16.53 -12.55 15.70
N SER A 274 -17.76 -12.39 15.20
CA SER A 274 -18.95 -12.97 15.85
C SER A 274 -18.88 -14.50 15.89
N ARG A 275 -18.45 -15.12 14.79
CA ARG A 275 -18.25 -16.58 14.70
C ARG A 275 -17.17 -17.09 15.66
N HIS A 276 -16.02 -16.40 15.75
CA HIS A 276 -14.94 -16.75 16.69
C HIS A 276 -15.40 -16.61 18.13
N ASN A 277 -16.11 -15.54 18.48
CA ASN A 277 -16.63 -15.33 19.82
C ASN A 277 -17.66 -16.41 20.23
N HIS A 278 -18.51 -16.86 19.31
CA HIS A 278 -19.44 -17.97 19.59
C HIS A 278 -18.71 -19.29 19.85
N ARG A 279 -17.65 -19.59 19.07
CA ARG A 279 -16.82 -20.79 19.28
C ARG A 279 -16.16 -20.83 20.68
N HIS A 280 -15.88 -19.67 21.27
CA HIS A 280 -15.32 -19.56 22.62
C HIS A 280 -16.37 -19.72 23.73
N GLU A 281 -17.66 -19.53 23.45
CA GLU A 281 -18.76 -19.71 24.42
C GLU A 281 -19.20 -21.18 24.56
N ASP A 282 -18.94 -22.02 23.55
CA ASP A 282 -19.34 -23.43 23.50
C ASP A 282 -18.46 -24.38 24.34
N GLU A 283 -17.36 -23.88 24.93
CA GLU A 283 -16.50 -24.63 25.84
C GLU A 283 -16.64 -24.12 27.29
N GLU A 284 -16.57 -25.00 28.30
CA GLU A 284 -16.44 -24.68 29.76
C GLU A 284 -15.18 -23.84 30.10
N HIS A 285 -14.51 -23.29 29.08
CA HIS A 285 -13.29 -22.51 29.09
C HIS A 285 -13.50 -20.99 29.16
N ALA A 286 -14.66 -20.50 29.63
CA ALA A 286 -14.88 -19.07 29.93
C ALA A 286 -13.87 -18.46 30.94
N LEU A 287 -13.06 -19.31 31.59
CA LEU A 287 -11.97 -18.97 32.51
C LEU A 287 -10.57 -19.36 31.98
N SER A 288 -10.42 -19.67 30.69
CA SER A 288 -9.10 -19.94 30.11
C SER A 288 -8.23 -18.68 30.13
N VAL A 289 -7.00 -18.85 30.63
CA VAL A 289 -5.98 -17.82 30.86
C VAL A 289 -5.41 -17.26 29.52
N ASP A 290 -5.82 -17.82 28.38
CA ASP A 290 -5.42 -17.42 27.02
C ASP A 290 -6.38 -16.41 26.35
N CYS A 291 -7.03 -15.55 27.14
CA CYS A 291 -8.18 -14.70 26.80
C CYS A 291 -7.95 -13.56 25.77
N THR A 292 -7.47 -13.87 24.56
CA THR A 292 -7.51 -12.92 23.43
C THR A 292 -8.96 -12.71 22.99
N ARG A 293 -9.50 -11.52 23.28
CA ARG A 293 -10.83 -11.14 22.83
C ARG A 293 -10.76 -10.03 21.81
N ILE A 294 -11.35 -10.28 20.65
CA ILE A 294 -11.54 -9.27 19.61
C ILE A 294 -12.97 -8.75 19.72
N SER A 295 -13.12 -7.43 19.86
CA SER A 295 -14.41 -6.74 19.86
C SER A 295 -14.50 -5.82 18.66
N PHE A 296 -15.67 -5.78 18.04
CA PHE A 296 -16.06 -4.68 17.16
C PHE A 296 -16.37 -3.45 18.02
N GLU A 297 -15.84 -2.30 17.63
CA GLU A 297 -15.95 -1.05 18.38
C GLU A 297 -16.37 0.09 17.42
N TYR A 298 -17.32 0.90 17.85
CA TYR A 298 -17.59 2.19 17.21
C TYR A 298 -16.86 3.27 18.02
N ASP A 299 -15.57 3.47 17.73
CA ASP A 299 -14.63 4.21 18.60
C ASP A 299 -14.32 5.62 18.03
N LEU A 300 -13.51 6.41 18.73
CA LEU A 300 -13.07 7.74 18.30
C LEU A 300 -12.03 7.66 17.19
N ARG A 301 -12.14 8.59 16.24
CA ARG A 301 -11.13 8.86 15.21
C ARG A 301 -9.96 9.65 15.78
N LEU A 302 -9.34 9.14 16.83
CA LEU A 302 -8.21 9.78 17.52
C LEU A 302 -7.03 8.81 17.60
N VAL A 303 -5.86 9.24 17.12
CA VAL A 303 -4.69 8.35 17.05
C VAL A 303 -4.06 8.16 18.42
N LEU A 304 -3.80 6.89 18.79
CA LEU A 304 -3.10 6.49 20.02
C LEU A 304 -3.72 7.05 21.32
N TYR A 305 -4.99 7.46 21.31
CA TYR A 305 -5.57 8.19 22.45
C TYR A 305 -5.55 7.36 23.74
N GLN A 306 -5.58 6.02 23.64
CA GLN A 306 -5.48 5.11 24.77
C GLN A 306 -4.06 5.01 25.37
N HIS A 307 -3.04 5.52 24.67
CA HIS A 307 -1.62 5.34 24.99
C HIS A 307 -0.87 6.63 25.38
N TRP A 308 -1.51 7.80 25.29
CA TRP A 308 -0.96 9.09 25.74
C TRP A 308 -2.06 10.01 26.27
N SER A 309 -1.86 11.32 26.27
CA SER A 309 -2.89 12.26 26.72
C SER A 309 -3.94 12.48 25.64
N LEU A 310 -5.19 12.76 26.06
CA LEU A 310 -6.26 13.10 25.12
C LEU A 310 -5.92 14.38 24.34
N HIS A 311 -5.30 15.35 25.02
CA HIS A 311 -4.80 16.57 24.39
C HIS A 311 -3.78 16.27 23.29
N ASP A 312 -2.78 15.41 23.54
CA ASP A 312 -1.80 15.02 22.52
C ASP A 312 -2.48 14.32 21.35
N SER A 313 -3.43 13.42 21.62
CA SER A 313 -4.15 12.73 20.55
C SER A 313 -4.94 13.70 19.65
N LEU A 314 -5.66 14.66 20.24
CA LEU A 314 -6.38 15.71 19.51
C LEU A 314 -5.44 16.60 18.68
N CYS A 315 -4.25 16.89 19.21
CA CYS A 315 -3.24 17.68 18.51
C CYS A 315 -2.59 16.95 17.33
N ASN A 316 -2.45 15.63 17.43
CA ASN A 316 -1.66 14.84 16.50
C ASN A 316 -2.50 14.05 15.48
N THR A 317 -3.80 13.90 15.71
CA THR A 317 -4.73 13.30 14.74
C THR A 317 -4.94 14.25 13.56
N CYS A 318 -4.68 13.78 12.33
CA CYS A 318 -4.84 14.59 11.11
C CYS A 318 -6.24 15.22 10.99
N TYR A 319 -7.29 14.45 11.29
CA TYR A 319 -8.70 14.89 11.19
C TYR A 319 -8.99 16.14 12.04
N THR A 320 -8.64 16.11 13.33
CA THR A 320 -8.87 17.22 14.26
C THR A 320 -7.87 18.35 14.06
N ALA A 321 -6.60 18.02 13.81
CA ALA A 321 -5.55 19.00 13.54
C ALA A 321 -5.88 19.88 12.34
N ALA A 322 -6.38 19.28 11.25
CA ALA A 322 -6.81 19.97 10.04
C ALA A 322 -8.05 20.84 10.25
N ARG A 323 -9.13 20.29 10.85
CA ARG A 323 -10.41 21.02 11.04
C ARG A 323 -10.30 22.17 12.05
N LEU A 324 -9.53 21.97 13.13
CA LEU A 324 -9.31 23.00 14.14
C LEU A 324 -8.19 23.98 13.76
N LYS A 325 -7.36 23.65 12.75
CA LYS A 325 -6.23 24.47 12.26
C LYS A 325 -5.17 24.71 13.34
N LEU A 326 -4.71 23.62 13.95
CA LEU A 326 -3.87 23.63 15.15
C LEU A 326 -2.46 24.20 14.93
N TRP A 327 -2.02 24.38 13.68
CA TRP A 327 -0.81 25.13 13.34
C TRP A 327 -0.90 26.64 13.66
N SER A 328 -2.10 27.16 13.93
CA SER A 328 -2.33 28.58 14.25
C SER A 328 -2.67 28.78 15.73
N LEU A 329 -2.27 29.92 16.30
CA LEU A 329 -2.64 30.30 17.67
C LEU A 329 -4.16 30.36 17.87
N HIS A 330 -4.91 30.77 16.83
CA HIS A 330 -6.37 30.76 16.87
C HIS A 330 -6.94 29.33 16.93
N GLY A 331 -6.37 28.39 16.17
CA GLY A 331 -6.77 26.99 16.24
C GLY A 331 -6.49 26.36 17.60
N GLN A 332 -5.35 26.71 18.22
CA GLN A 332 -5.03 26.30 19.59
C GLN A 332 -6.06 26.83 20.59
N LYS A 333 -6.52 28.08 20.47
CA LYS A 333 -7.61 28.62 21.30
C LYS A 333 -8.93 27.87 21.06
N ARG A 334 -9.28 27.59 19.80
CA ARG A 334 -10.47 26.79 19.45
C ARG A 334 -10.43 25.38 20.02
N LEU A 335 -9.26 24.76 20.13
CA LEU A 335 -9.11 23.46 20.80
C LEU A 335 -9.39 23.56 22.30
N GLN A 336 -8.96 24.64 22.96
CA GLN A 336 -9.29 24.86 24.37
C GLN A 336 -10.79 25.13 24.58
N GLU A 337 -11.43 25.89 23.69
CA GLU A 337 -12.88 26.08 23.67
C GLU A 337 -13.61 24.75 23.45
N PHE A 338 -13.11 23.88 22.56
CA PHE A 338 -13.64 22.54 22.34
C PHE A 338 -13.54 21.69 23.62
N LEU A 339 -12.37 21.63 24.25
CA LEU A 339 -12.19 20.89 25.50
C LEU A 339 -13.08 21.43 26.64
N ALA A 340 -13.33 22.74 26.66
CA ALA A 340 -14.25 23.36 27.61
C ALA A 340 -15.71 22.99 27.34
N ASP A 341 -16.15 22.91 26.08
CA ASP A 341 -17.50 22.47 25.71
C ASP A 341 -17.74 20.98 26.00
N VAL A 342 -16.71 20.14 25.83
CA VAL A 342 -16.76 18.71 26.24
C VAL A 342 -16.91 18.57 27.76
N GLY A 343 -16.56 19.61 28.54
CA GLY A 343 -16.66 19.59 30.00
C GLY A 343 -15.51 18.85 30.70
N LEU A 344 -14.40 18.62 30.00
CA LEU A 344 -13.25 17.91 30.57
C LEU A 344 -12.29 18.86 31.30
N PRO A 345 -11.94 18.59 32.57
CA PRO A 345 -10.91 19.36 33.26
C PRO A 345 -9.57 19.30 32.53
N LEU A 346 -8.86 20.43 32.42
CA LEU A 346 -7.56 20.49 31.72
C LEU A 346 -6.52 19.52 32.28
N LYS A 347 -6.57 19.23 33.59
CA LYS A 347 -5.71 18.22 34.22
C LYS A 347 -5.99 16.81 33.68
N GLN A 348 -7.28 16.46 33.52
CA GLN A 348 -7.73 15.18 32.97
C GLN A 348 -7.35 15.06 31.48
N ALA A 349 -7.51 16.15 30.71
CA ALA A 349 -7.16 16.15 29.28
C ALA A 349 -5.65 16.03 29.02
N LYS A 350 -4.79 16.53 29.92
CA LYS A 350 -3.32 16.53 29.78
C LYS A 350 -2.62 15.34 30.42
N GLN A 351 -3.26 14.64 31.35
CA GLN A 351 -2.69 13.40 31.89
C GLN A 351 -2.86 12.23 30.91
N LYS A 352 -2.12 11.14 31.13
CA LYS A 352 -2.26 9.93 30.31
C LYS A 352 -3.69 9.40 30.43
N PHE A 353 -4.27 8.98 29.31
CA PHE A 353 -5.62 8.42 29.26
C PHE A 353 -5.81 7.28 30.25
N GLN A 354 -4.83 6.39 30.38
CA GLN A 354 -4.87 5.29 31.35
C GLN A 354 -5.07 5.75 32.80
N SER A 355 -4.62 6.96 33.14
CA SER A 355 -4.75 7.57 34.47
C SER A 355 -6.01 8.45 34.64
N MET A 356 -6.83 8.59 33.59
CA MET A 356 -8.09 9.34 33.63
C MET A 356 -9.12 8.63 34.50
N ASP A 357 -9.97 9.41 35.16
CA ASP A 357 -11.05 8.92 36.01
C ASP A 357 -12.00 8.00 35.22
N ILE A 358 -12.44 6.90 35.83
CA ILE A 358 -13.21 5.85 35.14
C ILE A 358 -14.54 6.40 34.60
N SER A 359 -15.25 7.22 35.40
CA SER A 359 -16.51 7.84 34.98
C SER A 359 -16.37 8.76 33.78
N LEU A 360 -15.21 9.42 33.62
CA LEU A 360 -14.93 10.25 32.45
C LEU A 360 -14.64 9.40 31.22
N LYS A 361 -13.94 8.26 31.38
CA LYS A 361 -13.65 7.33 30.27
C LYS A 361 -14.94 6.71 29.70
N GLU A 362 -15.85 6.29 30.56
CA GLU A 362 -17.12 5.67 30.15
C GLU A 362 -17.99 6.61 29.31
N ASN A 363 -18.05 7.89 29.69
CA ASN A 363 -18.85 8.89 28.98
C ASN A 363 -18.08 9.61 27.85
N LEU A 364 -16.78 9.34 27.69
CA LEU A 364 -15.91 10.14 26.81
C LEU A 364 -16.36 10.12 25.34
N LEU A 365 -16.82 8.96 24.87
CA LEU A 365 -17.25 8.76 23.49
C LEU A 365 -18.42 9.69 23.14
N GLU A 366 -19.47 9.68 23.98
CA GLU A 366 -20.66 10.50 23.79
C GLU A 366 -20.35 11.99 23.95
N MET A 367 -19.61 12.37 25.00
CA MET A 367 -19.24 13.76 25.24
C MET A 367 -18.45 14.36 24.07
N ILE A 368 -17.47 13.62 23.52
CA ILE A 368 -16.68 14.10 22.39
C ILE A 368 -17.53 14.18 21.12
N GLU A 369 -18.43 13.22 20.87
CA GLU A 369 -19.30 13.21 19.70
C GLU A 369 -20.28 14.39 19.69
N GLU A 370 -20.94 14.66 20.82
CA GLU A 370 -21.86 15.79 20.97
C GLU A 370 -21.16 17.13 20.71
N SER A 371 -20.00 17.35 21.34
CA SER A 371 -19.20 18.56 21.12
C SER A 371 -18.63 18.62 19.70
N ALA A 372 -18.21 17.50 19.13
CA ALA A 372 -17.66 17.44 17.78
C ALA A 372 -18.68 17.94 16.74
N ASN A 373 -19.94 17.54 16.88
CA ASN A 373 -21.04 17.99 16.03
C ASN A 373 -21.23 19.51 16.07
N LYS A 374 -21.17 20.14 17.26
CA LYS A 374 -21.25 21.61 17.41
C LYS A 374 -20.11 22.34 16.68
N PHE A 375 -18.92 21.72 16.63
CA PHE A 375 -17.73 22.29 15.99
C PHE A 375 -17.61 21.93 14.50
N GLY A 376 -18.62 21.28 13.91
CA GLY A 376 -18.67 20.89 12.50
C GLY A 376 -17.82 19.66 12.15
N MET A 377 -17.50 18.83 13.14
CA MET A 377 -16.77 17.57 12.99
C MET A 377 -17.75 16.40 13.04
N LYS A 378 -18.27 15.99 11.88
CA LYS A 378 -19.30 14.94 11.78
C LYS A 378 -18.76 13.52 11.91
N ASP A 379 -17.56 13.27 11.39
CA ASP A 379 -16.94 11.92 11.33
C ASP A 379 -15.95 11.71 12.47
N MET A 380 -16.39 11.98 13.70
CA MET A 380 -15.57 11.77 14.90
C MET A 380 -15.54 10.31 15.35
N ARG A 381 -16.57 9.53 15.01
CA ARG A 381 -16.66 8.11 15.31
C ARG A 381 -16.28 7.28 14.08
N VAL A 382 -15.62 6.15 14.30
CA VAL A 382 -15.18 5.21 13.26
C VAL A 382 -15.51 3.79 13.66
N GLN A 383 -15.90 2.99 12.68
CA GLN A 383 -16.06 1.55 12.85
C GLN A 383 -14.66 0.93 12.84
N THR A 384 -14.30 0.21 13.89
CA THR A 384 -13.00 -0.43 14.02
C THR A 384 -13.09 -1.64 14.95
N PHE A 385 -11.96 -2.22 15.30
CA PHE A 385 -11.86 -3.34 16.21
C PHE A 385 -10.81 -3.06 17.28
N SER A 386 -11.00 -3.70 18.43
CA SER A 386 -9.99 -3.73 19.49
C SER A 386 -9.65 -5.16 19.86
N ILE A 387 -8.40 -5.35 20.29
CA ILE A 387 -7.94 -6.60 20.91
C ILE A 387 -7.63 -6.36 22.38
N HIS A 388 -7.98 -7.34 23.20
CA HIS A 388 -7.64 -7.38 24.61
C HIS A 388 -6.77 -8.60 24.90
N PHE A 389 -5.55 -8.37 25.41
CA PHE A 389 -4.60 -9.44 25.82
C PHE A 389 -4.65 -9.73 27.33
N GLY A 390 -5.71 -9.30 28.02
CA GLY A 390 -5.84 -9.37 29.47
C GLY A 390 -5.27 -8.14 30.20
N PHE A 391 -5.79 -7.89 31.41
CA PHE A 391 -5.44 -6.76 32.28
C PHE A 391 -5.61 -5.38 31.63
N LYS A 392 -4.50 -4.69 31.32
CA LYS A 392 -4.46 -3.31 30.81
C LYS A 392 -4.11 -3.25 29.32
N HIS A 393 -3.82 -4.39 28.70
CA HIS A 393 -3.35 -4.46 27.33
C HIS A 393 -4.54 -4.51 26.36
N LYS A 394 -5.18 -3.34 26.18
CA LYS A 394 -6.14 -3.08 25.11
C LYS A 394 -5.46 -2.26 24.02
N PHE A 395 -5.64 -2.66 22.77
CA PHE A 395 -5.12 -1.96 21.60
C PHE A 395 -6.21 -1.85 20.54
N LEU A 396 -6.35 -0.68 19.92
CA LEU A 396 -7.13 -0.54 18.69
C LEU A 396 -6.32 -1.03 17.50
N ALA A 397 -7.01 -1.43 16.43
CA ALA A 397 -6.33 -1.88 15.20
C ALA A 397 -5.39 -0.79 14.65
N SER A 398 -5.81 0.47 14.68
CA SER A 398 -5.00 1.61 14.24
C SER A 398 -3.77 1.84 15.12
N ASP A 399 -3.83 1.54 16.43
CA ASP A 399 -2.68 1.66 17.32
C ASP A 399 -1.56 0.70 16.92
N VAL A 400 -1.94 -0.53 16.56
CA VAL A 400 -0.99 -1.56 16.07
C VAL A 400 -0.41 -1.14 14.72
N VAL A 401 -1.23 -0.66 13.77
CA VAL A 401 -0.75 -0.16 12.48
C VAL A 401 0.31 0.93 12.66
N PHE A 402 0.03 1.97 13.45
CA PHE A 402 0.99 3.04 13.67
C PHE A 402 2.27 2.56 14.35
N ALA A 403 2.17 1.63 15.30
CA ALA A 403 3.33 1.06 15.98
C ALA A 403 4.21 0.24 15.03
N THR A 404 3.61 -0.68 14.27
CA THR A 404 4.30 -1.56 13.32
C THR A 404 4.92 -0.76 12.17
N LEU A 405 4.18 0.21 11.61
CA LEU A 405 4.71 1.12 10.59
C LEU A 405 5.92 1.89 11.10
N SER A 406 5.88 2.40 12.34
CA SER A 406 6.98 3.19 12.91
C SER A 406 8.22 2.35 13.22
N LEU A 407 8.06 1.07 13.60
CA LEU A 407 9.19 0.15 13.74
C LEU A 407 9.87 -0.06 12.39
N MET A 408 9.08 -0.32 11.35
CA MET A 408 9.57 -0.59 10.00
C MET A 408 10.26 0.63 9.37
N GLU A 409 9.67 1.82 9.58
CA GLU A 409 10.13 3.09 9.04
C GLU A 409 11.22 3.76 9.88
N SER A 410 11.61 3.20 11.03
CA SER A 410 12.63 3.79 11.90
C SER A 410 13.93 4.15 11.14
N PRO A 411 14.45 5.38 11.27
CA PRO A 411 15.73 5.79 10.70
C PRO A 411 16.92 5.48 11.61
N GLU A 412 16.70 4.82 12.75
CA GLU A 412 17.77 4.41 13.67
C GLU A 412 18.78 3.52 12.93
N LYS A 413 20.07 3.79 13.12
CA LYS A 413 21.18 3.11 12.39
C LYS A 413 21.57 1.77 13.03
N ASP A 414 20.90 1.38 14.09
CA ASP A 414 21.34 0.28 14.96
C ASP A 414 21.10 -1.09 14.32
N ASP A 415 20.19 -1.19 13.35
CA ASP A 415 19.86 -2.42 12.64
C ASP A 415 19.82 -2.26 11.12
N SER A 416 20.18 -3.34 10.42
CA SER A 416 20.07 -3.41 8.96
C SER A 416 18.63 -3.27 8.47
N GLY A 417 18.49 -2.98 7.17
CA GLY A 417 17.41 -3.45 6.29
C GLY A 417 16.38 -4.40 6.93
N MET A 418 16.82 -5.64 6.90
CA MET A 418 16.11 -6.80 7.40
C MET A 418 15.71 -6.69 8.88
N GLY A 419 16.56 -6.08 9.72
CA GLY A 419 16.37 -6.02 11.17
C GLY A 419 15.07 -5.35 11.58
N HIS A 420 14.75 -4.17 11.02
CA HIS A 420 13.49 -3.51 11.39
C HIS A 420 12.25 -4.23 10.83
N PHE A 421 12.35 -4.87 9.66
CA PHE A 421 11.25 -5.66 9.12
C PHE A 421 10.91 -6.83 10.07
N ILE A 422 11.93 -7.57 10.51
CA ILE A 422 11.75 -8.67 11.47
C ILE A 422 11.25 -8.16 12.81
N GLN A 423 11.74 -7.01 13.31
CA GLN A 423 11.20 -6.41 14.53
C GLN A 423 9.73 -6.03 14.42
N ALA A 424 9.30 -5.49 13.28
CA ALA A 424 7.91 -5.17 12.99
C ALA A 424 7.06 -6.45 12.92
N LEU A 425 7.53 -7.47 12.20
CA LEU A 425 6.88 -8.79 12.11
C LEU A 425 6.74 -9.47 13.48
N ASP A 426 7.78 -9.41 14.31
CA ASP A 426 7.77 -9.95 15.66
C ASP A 426 6.80 -9.20 16.59
N SER A 427 6.63 -7.89 16.40
CA SER A 427 5.74 -7.05 17.21
C SER A 427 4.26 -7.43 17.09
N LEU A 428 3.87 -8.09 16.00
CA LEU A 428 2.52 -8.61 15.79
C LEU A 428 2.22 -9.88 16.62
N SER A 429 3.25 -10.48 17.23
CA SER A 429 3.12 -11.68 18.04
C SER A 429 2.83 -11.32 19.50
N ARG A 430 1.89 -12.03 20.13
CA ARG A 430 1.49 -11.80 21.54
C ARG A 430 2.61 -11.95 22.55
N SER A 431 3.63 -12.74 22.21
CA SER A 431 4.81 -12.96 23.04
C SER A 431 5.69 -11.72 23.21
N ASN A 432 5.64 -10.76 22.26
CA ASN A 432 6.59 -9.64 22.17
C ASN A 432 5.89 -8.27 22.23
N LEU A 433 5.07 -8.04 23.27
CA LEU A 433 4.40 -6.75 23.47
C LEU A 433 5.38 -5.60 23.76
N ASP A 434 6.59 -5.89 24.21
CA ASP A 434 7.67 -4.92 24.41
C ASP A 434 8.04 -4.21 23.10
N LYS A 435 8.17 -4.96 22.00
CA LYS A 435 8.42 -4.41 20.66
C LYS A 435 7.25 -3.54 20.20
N LEU A 436 6.02 -3.97 20.45
CA LEU A 436 4.82 -3.18 20.14
C LEU A 436 4.79 -1.86 20.92
N TYR A 437 5.09 -1.88 22.22
CA TYR A 437 5.19 -0.67 23.04
C TYR A 437 6.32 0.26 22.60
N ARG A 438 7.48 -0.27 22.19
CA ARG A 438 8.54 0.52 21.56
C ARG A 438 8.03 1.19 20.28
N GLY A 439 7.32 0.44 19.44
CA GLY A 439 6.68 0.96 18.23
C GLY A 439 5.70 2.10 18.51
N LEU A 440 4.91 1.99 19.59
CA LEU A 440 4.00 3.06 20.02
C LEU A 440 4.73 4.35 20.41
N GLU A 441 5.89 4.27 21.09
CA GLU A 441 6.68 5.46 21.41
C GLU A 441 7.30 6.10 20.16
N LEU A 442 7.77 5.28 19.21
CA LEU A 442 8.24 5.78 17.90
C LEU A 442 7.10 6.44 17.12
N ALA A 443 5.90 5.85 17.13
CA ALA A 443 4.72 6.42 16.49
C ALA A 443 4.33 7.78 17.06
N LYS A 444 4.39 7.96 18.39
CA LYS A 444 4.16 9.26 19.03
C LYS A 444 5.18 10.31 18.56
N ARG A 445 6.44 9.93 18.39
CA ARG A 445 7.49 10.81 17.86
C ARG A 445 7.18 11.18 16.40
N GLN A 446 6.85 10.19 15.56
CA GLN A 446 6.51 10.38 14.15
C GLN A 446 5.31 11.33 13.97
N LEU A 447 4.24 11.12 14.74
CA LEU A 447 3.03 11.94 14.67
C LEU A 447 3.29 13.40 15.09
N ARG A 448 4.10 13.62 16.13
CA ARG A 448 4.51 14.98 16.56
C ARG A 448 5.37 15.67 15.50
N ALA A 449 6.35 14.96 14.95
CA ALA A 449 7.19 15.48 13.86
C ALA A 449 6.33 15.83 12.64
N THR A 450 5.36 14.98 12.29
CA THR A 450 4.43 15.21 11.18
C THR A 450 3.68 16.54 11.36
N GLN A 451 3.09 16.78 12.53
CA GLN A 451 2.37 18.03 12.80
C GLN A 451 3.28 19.26 12.78
N GLN A 452 4.51 19.13 13.30
CA GLN A 452 5.49 20.22 13.28
C GLN A 452 5.91 20.56 11.85
N THR A 453 6.18 19.55 11.02
CA THR A 453 6.51 19.74 9.59
C THR A 453 5.34 20.36 8.84
N ILE A 454 4.12 19.88 9.03
CA ILE A 454 2.92 20.47 8.41
C ILE A 454 2.76 21.93 8.83
N ALA A 455 2.89 22.24 10.12
CA ALA A 455 2.80 23.60 10.61
C ALA A 455 3.88 24.49 9.98
N SER A 456 5.11 23.99 9.86
CA SER A 456 6.21 24.70 9.17
C SER A 456 5.85 24.98 7.72
N CYS A 457 5.46 23.97 6.94
CA CYS A 457 5.12 24.10 5.52
C CYS A 457 3.96 25.07 5.28
N LEU A 458 2.92 25.05 6.13
CA LEU A 458 1.75 25.93 5.99
C LEU A 458 2.06 27.36 6.44
N CYS A 459 2.78 27.55 7.54
CA CYS A 459 3.09 28.88 8.08
C CYS A 459 4.13 29.62 7.24
N THR A 460 5.06 28.90 6.60
CA THR A 460 6.06 29.47 5.68
C THR A 460 5.60 29.50 4.22
N ASN A 461 4.37 29.04 3.94
CA ASN A 461 3.75 29.04 2.62
C ASN A 461 4.57 28.30 1.56
N LEU A 462 5.12 27.13 1.92
CA LEU A 462 5.90 26.26 1.03
C LEU A 462 5.03 25.41 0.09
N VAL A 463 3.72 25.36 0.32
CA VAL A 463 2.78 24.66 -0.57
C VAL A 463 2.35 25.61 -1.67
N ILE A 464 2.89 25.41 -2.87
CA ILE A 464 2.72 26.32 -4.01
C ILE A 464 1.94 25.61 -5.11
N SER A 465 1.00 26.30 -5.74
CA SER A 465 0.31 25.79 -6.93
C SER A 465 1.19 25.99 -8.16
N GLN A 466 1.44 24.91 -8.91
CA GLN A 466 2.14 24.92 -10.19
C GLN A 466 1.19 25.05 -11.38
N GLY A 467 -0.11 25.23 -11.14
CA GLY A 467 -1.17 25.22 -12.14
C GLY A 467 -2.06 23.98 -12.01
N PRO A 468 -1.67 22.82 -12.57
CA PRO A 468 -2.46 21.60 -12.51
C PRO A 468 -2.30 20.80 -11.20
N PHE A 469 -1.25 21.04 -10.41
CA PHE A 469 -1.03 20.38 -9.12
C PHE A 469 -0.39 21.32 -8.09
N LEU A 470 -0.46 20.95 -6.81
CA LEU A 470 0.28 21.57 -5.70
C LEU A 470 1.65 20.91 -5.58
N TYR A 471 2.66 21.69 -5.23
CA TYR A 471 4.02 21.21 -5.02
C TYR A 471 4.55 21.64 -3.65
N CYS A 472 5.22 20.72 -2.96
CA CYS A 472 5.94 20.99 -1.73
C CYS A 472 7.24 20.17 -1.70
N ALA A 473 8.33 20.74 -1.20
CA ALA A 473 9.60 20.04 -1.07
C ALA A 473 10.19 20.25 0.32
N LEU A 474 10.64 19.16 0.94
CA LEU A 474 11.47 19.20 2.14
C LEU A 474 12.94 19.40 1.74
N THR A 475 13.66 20.17 2.53
CA THR A 475 15.10 20.38 2.38
C THR A 475 15.85 19.65 3.49
N GLU A 476 17.16 19.41 3.29
CA GLU A 476 18.02 18.77 4.29
C GLU A 476 18.03 19.51 5.64
N GLY A 477 17.85 20.83 5.64
CA GLY A 477 17.76 21.64 6.86
C GLY A 477 16.42 21.53 7.60
N THR A 478 15.46 20.75 7.10
CA THR A 478 14.17 20.56 7.75
C THR A 478 14.34 19.69 9.00
N PRO A 479 13.80 20.09 10.17
CA PRO A 479 13.89 19.27 11.36
C PRO A 479 13.21 17.91 11.12
N ASP A 480 13.84 16.86 11.64
CA ASP A 480 13.36 15.47 11.52
C ASP A 480 13.14 14.97 10.08
N VAL A 481 13.81 15.55 9.07
CA VAL A 481 13.67 15.11 7.66
C VAL A 481 13.98 13.62 7.47
N SER A 482 14.86 13.05 8.28
CA SER A 482 15.19 11.62 8.25
C SER A 482 14.01 10.70 8.58
N LEU A 483 12.99 11.20 9.29
CA LEU A 483 11.74 10.48 9.54
C LEU A 483 10.81 10.44 8.31
N PHE A 484 11.10 11.23 7.28
CA PHE A 484 10.28 11.39 6.08
C PHE A 484 11.07 11.16 4.78
N SER A 485 12.27 10.57 4.87
CA SER A 485 13.08 10.23 3.69
C SER A 485 12.60 8.97 2.98
N LYS A 486 11.83 8.11 3.67
CA LYS A 486 11.32 6.85 3.14
C LYS A 486 9.95 7.02 2.43
N PRO A 487 9.63 6.20 1.42
CA PRO A 487 8.37 6.28 0.67
C PRO A 487 7.10 6.29 1.53
N ALA A 488 6.95 5.32 2.44
CA ALA A 488 5.73 5.17 3.23
C ALA A 488 5.49 6.37 4.15
N SER A 489 6.51 6.78 4.91
CA SER A 489 6.46 7.98 5.76
C SER A 489 6.23 9.29 4.98
N LEU A 490 6.88 9.48 3.83
CA LEU A 490 6.68 10.67 2.97
C LEU A 490 5.27 10.71 2.38
N SER A 491 4.75 9.56 1.94
CA SER A 491 3.40 9.46 1.38
C SER A 491 2.32 9.71 2.45
N LEU A 492 2.55 9.29 3.70
CA LEU A 492 1.63 9.59 4.80
C LEU A 492 1.68 11.08 5.18
N LEU A 493 2.88 11.66 5.21
CA LEU A 493 3.07 13.10 5.45
C LEU A 493 2.38 13.94 4.37
N SER A 494 2.53 13.58 3.10
CA SER A 494 1.92 14.33 1.98
C SER A 494 0.39 14.32 2.07
N ARG A 495 -0.23 13.18 2.40
CA ARG A 495 -1.68 13.08 2.63
C ARG A 495 -2.14 13.94 3.80
N HIS A 496 -1.43 13.88 4.92
CA HIS A 496 -1.74 14.71 6.09
C HIS A 496 -1.56 16.21 5.83
N LEU A 497 -0.54 16.58 5.05
CA LEU A 497 -0.29 17.95 4.62
C LEU A 497 -1.41 18.44 3.70
N LEU A 498 -1.83 17.63 2.71
CA LEU A 498 -2.91 17.98 1.79
C LEU A 498 -4.25 18.18 2.52
N LYS A 499 -4.62 17.25 3.41
CA LYS A 499 -5.82 17.38 4.28
C LYS A 499 -5.80 18.68 5.09
N SER A 500 -4.65 19.01 5.66
CA SER A 500 -4.45 20.25 6.43
C SER A 500 -4.50 21.51 5.55
N PHE A 501 -3.88 21.46 4.37
CA PHE A 501 -3.86 22.54 3.40
C PHE A 501 -5.27 22.88 2.88
N VAL A 502 -6.06 21.88 2.47
CA VAL A 502 -7.44 22.06 1.98
C VAL A 502 -8.33 22.71 3.05
N CYS A 503 -8.14 22.35 4.32
CA CYS A 503 -8.82 22.99 5.45
C CYS A 503 -8.33 24.42 5.68
N SER A 504 -7.03 24.71 5.47
CA SER A 504 -6.46 26.04 5.63
C SER A 504 -7.08 27.06 4.65
N VAL A 505 -7.31 26.64 3.40
CA VAL A 505 -7.83 27.48 2.32
C VAL A 505 -9.26 27.95 2.62
N ARG A 506 -9.41 29.27 2.79
CA ARG A 506 -10.71 29.91 3.05
C ARG A 506 -11.59 29.88 1.80
N SER A 507 -12.88 29.58 1.99
CA SER A 507 -13.88 29.43 0.92
C SER A 507 -14.16 30.69 0.08
N ARG A 508 -13.65 31.86 0.47
CA ARG A 508 -13.92 33.17 -0.17
C ARG A 508 -12.81 33.68 -1.09
N THR A 509 -11.69 32.98 -1.23
CA THR A 509 -10.56 33.42 -2.08
C THR A 509 -10.55 32.75 -3.46
N LYS A 510 -9.81 33.35 -4.42
CA LYS A 510 -9.55 32.78 -5.76
C LYS A 510 -8.93 31.37 -5.74
N ASN A 511 -8.50 30.88 -4.57
CA ASN A 511 -7.90 29.56 -4.34
C ASN A 511 -8.90 28.40 -4.15
N ARG A 512 -10.19 28.55 -4.52
CA ARG A 512 -11.13 27.40 -4.47
C ARG A 512 -10.67 26.24 -5.36
N ARG A 513 -10.04 26.54 -6.51
CA ARG A 513 -9.44 25.53 -7.40
C ARG A 513 -8.38 24.70 -6.69
N CYS A 514 -7.54 25.33 -5.84
CA CYS A 514 -6.47 24.65 -5.10
C CYS A 514 -6.97 23.56 -4.13
N LYS A 515 -8.27 23.53 -3.79
CA LYS A 515 -8.84 22.44 -2.97
C LYS A 515 -9.01 21.13 -3.71
N LEU A 516 -9.09 21.20 -5.04
CA LEU A 516 -9.31 20.06 -5.93
C LEU A 516 -8.03 19.63 -6.64
N LEU A 517 -6.89 20.27 -6.31
CA LEU A 517 -5.63 19.95 -6.93
C LEU A 517 -4.95 18.80 -6.16
N PRO A 518 -4.29 17.89 -6.89
CA PRO A 518 -3.42 16.89 -6.29
C PRO A 518 -2.16 17.51 -5.70
N LEU A 519 -1.36 16.73 -4.97
CA LEU A 519 -0.09 17.17 -4.38
C LEU A 519 1.07 16.29 -4.86
N VAL A 520 2.13 16.93 -5.33
CA VAL A 520 3.45 16.34 -5.54
C VAL A 520 4.36 16.80 -4.40
N MET A 521 4.94 15.85 -3.67
CA MET A 521 5.84 16.12 -2.56
C MET A 521 7.20 15.50 -2.80
N ALA A 522 8.28 16.25 -2.53
CA ALA A 522 9.64 15.76 -2.67
C ALA A 522 10.42 15.82 -1.35
N ALA A 523 11.26 14.83 -1.07
CA ALA A 523 12.18 14.84 0.06
C ALA A 523 13.57 14.30 -0.32
N PRO A 524 14.64 14.70 0.38
CA PRO A 524 15.98 14.15 0.13
C PRO A 524 16.03 12.66 0.50
N LEU A 525 16.52 11.83 -0.43
CA LEU A 525 16.74 10.40 -0.22
C LEU A 525 18.20 10.13 0.15
N CYS A 526 19.12 10.49 -0.74
CA CYS A 526 20.56 10.34 -0.51
C CYS A 526 21.29 11.61 -0.94
N VAL A 527 21.91 12.29 0.03
CA VAL A 527 22.68 13.52 -0.21
C VAL A 527 23.93 13.24 -1.05
N GLU A 528 24.63 12.13 -0.78
CA GLU A 528 25.85 11.75 -1.50
C GLU A 528 25.60 11.50 -2.98
N GLN A 529 24.46 10.89 -3.32
CA GLN A 529 24.09 10.58 -4.70
C GLN A 529 23.26 11.70 -5.37
N GLY A 530 22.88 12.74 -4.62
CA GLY A 530 22.01 13.81 -5.11
C GLY A 530 20.64 13.31 -5.58
N THR A 531 20.05 12.34 -4.88
CA THR A 531 18.73 11.77 -5.21
C THR A 531 17.65 12.26 -4.26
N VAL A 532 16.45 12.46 -4.81
CA VAL A 532 15.25 12.85 -4.08
C VAL A 532 14.14 11.83 -4.32
N THR A 533 13.38 11.51 -3.28
CA THR A 533 12.13 10.76 -3.40
C THR A 533 11.03 11.74 -3.76
N VAL A 534 10.23 11.42 -4.78
CA VAL A 534 9.06 12.19 -5.20
C VAL A 534 7.82 11.32 -5.09
N VAL A 535 6.79 11.84 -4.43
CA VAL A 535 5.50 11.16 -4.24
C VAL A 535 4.40 12.02 -4.83
N GLY A 536 3.55 11.42 -5.67
CA GLY A 536 2.33 12.04 -6.19
C GLY A 536 1.10 11.45 -5.50
N ILE A 537 0.24 12.30 -4.92
CA ILE A 537 -1.02 11.87 -4.31
C ILE A 537 -2.24 12.56 -4.95
N PRO A 538 -3.37 11.85 -5.08
CA PRO A 538 -4.57 12.41 -5.70
C PRO A 538 -5.19 13.55 -4.86
N PRO A 539 -6.13 14.31 -5.44
CA PRO A 539 -6.85 15.35 -4.71
C PRO A 539 -7.62 14.79 -3.50
N GLU A 540 -7.57 15.51 -2.38
CA GLU A 540 -8.34 15.12 -1.18
C GLU A 540 -9.80 15.56 -1.30
N THR A 541 -10.70 14.59 -1.43
CA THR A 541 -12.16 14.80 -1.38
C THR A 541 -12.84 13.67 -0.63
N ASP A 542 -13.94 13.98 0.08
CA ASP A 542 -14.69 12.99 0.88
C ASP A 542 -15.33 11.89 0.00
N GLY A 543 -15.54 12.16 -1.29
CA GLY A 543 -16.03 11.21 -2.30
C GLY A 543 -14.94 10.69 -3.23
N SER A 544 -13.66 10.80 -2.85
CA SER A 544 -12.55 10.29 -3.66
C SER A 544 -12.66 8.78 -3.83
N ASP A 545 -12.53 8.34 -5.07
CA ASP A 545 -12.35 6.94 -5.49
C ASP A 545 -10.95 6.39 -5.14
N ARG A 546 -10.07 7.24 -4.57
CA ARG A 546 -8.68 6.94 -4.19
C ARG A 546 -7.80 6.45 -5.36
N LYS A 547 -8.22 6.70 -6.59
CA LYS A 547 -7.46 6.43 -7.81
C LYS A 547 -6.35 7.47 -8.00
N ASN A 548 -5.17 7.03 -8.43
CA ASN A 548 -3.97 7.86 -8.56
C ASN A 548 -3.37 7.77 -9.97
N PHE A 549 -3.30 8.90 -10.68
CA PHE A 549 -2.77 8.95 -12.05
C PHE A 549 -1.26 9.26 -12.12
N PHE A 550 -0.60 9.52 -10.99
CA PHE A 550 0.79 10.00 -11.01
C PHE A 550 1.81 8.97 -11.51
N GLY A 551 1.54 7.66 -11.39
CA GLY A 551 2.44 6.63 -11.90
C GLY A 551 2.78 6.85 -13.37
N ARG A 552 1.77 6.76 -14.26
CA ARG A 552 1.94 7.00 -15.70
C ARG A 552 2.29 8.45 -16.04
N ALA A 553 1.82 9.43 -15.26
CA ALA A 553 2.18 10.83 -15.49
C ALA A 553 3.67 11.10 -15.25
N PHE A 554 4.26 10.48 -14.23
CA PHE A 554 5.69 10.57 -13.92
C PHE A 554 6.54 9.87 -14.98
N GLU A 555 6.12 8.70 -15.44
CA GLU A 555 6.79 7.97 -16.52
C GLU A 555 6.86 8.81 -17.81
N LYS A 556 5.73 9.32 -18.29
CA LYS A 556 5.67 10.18 -19.49
C LYS A 556 6.49 11.46 -19.35
N ALA A 557 6.49 12.08 -18.17
CA ALA A 557 7.30 13.28 -17.90
C ALA A 557 8.80 12.97 -17.89
N ALA A 558 9.20 11.79 -17.38
CA ALA A 558 10.58 11.33 -17.39
C ALA A 558 11.07 11.04 -18.81
N GLU A 559 10.28 10.32 -19.62
CA GLU A 559 10.57 10.02 -21.03
C GLU A 559 10.70 11.30 -21.87
N GLY A 560 9.76 12.23 -21.74
CA GLY A 560 9.75 13.48 -22.51
C GLY A 560 10.95 14.39 -22.23
N THR A 561 11.64 14.21 -21.10
CA THR A 561 12.77 15.06 -20.68
C THR A 561 14.10 14.32 -20.55
N ASN A 562 14.10 13.02 -20.85
CA ASN A 562 15.22 12.11 -20.56
C ASN A 562 15.75 12.35 -19.12
N SER A 563 14.83 12.41 -18.16
CA SER A 563 15.19 12.61 -16.74
C SER A 563 15.59 11.29 -16.11
N ARG A 564 16.66 11.31 -15.30
CA ARG A 564 17.15 10.12 -14.58
C ARG A 564 16.21 9.83 -13.41
N THR A 565 15.23 8.97 -13.67
CA THR A 565 14.24 8.48 -12.72
C THR A 565 14.40 6.97 -12.50
N LEU A 566 14.02 6.51 -11.32
CA LEU A 566 13.90 5.09 -11.01
C LEU A 566 12.53 4.84 -10.37
N HIS A 567 11.74 3.97 -10.99
CA HIS A 567 10.51 3.43 -10.43
C HIS A 567 10.84 2.19 -9.59
N ASN A 568 11.58 2.39 -8.50
CA ASN A 568 12.01 1.28 -7.65
C ASN A 568 10.88 0.79 -6.72
N HIS A 569 9.96 1.67 -6.30
CA HIS A 569 8.87 1.30 -5.39
C HIS A 569 7.75 0.52 -6.12
N PHE A 570 6.96 -0.29 -5.40
CA PHE A 570 5.85 -1.04 -6.01
C PHE A 570 4.68 -0.15 -6.45
N ASP A 571 4.41 0.94 -5.72
CA ASP A 571 3.55 2.03 -6.20
C ASP A 571 4.33 2.91 -7.19
N LEU A 572 3.87 3.03 -8.45
CA LEU A 572 4.56 3.82 -9.47
C LEU A 572 4.43 5.33 -9.21
N SER A 573 3.43 5.73 -8.43
CA SER A 573 3.28 7.10 -7.89
C SER A 573 4.40 7.54 -6.94
N VAL A 574 5.38 6.68 -6.63
CA VAL A 574 6.61 7.00 -5.91
C VAL A 574 7.83 6.73 -6.76
N ILE A 575 8.63 7.76 -7.00
CA ILE A 575 9.85 7.66 -7.82
C ILE A 575 11.08 8.20 -7.10
N GLU A 576 12.25 7.70 -7.48
CA GLU A 576 13.52 8.32 -7.16
C GLU A 576 13.99 9.17 -8.35
N LEU A 577 14.36 10.42 -8.10
CA LEU A 577 14.73 11.39 -9.14
C LEU A 577 16.08 12.03 -8.80
N LYS A 578 16.93 12.23 -9.82
CA LYS A 578 18.15 13.05 -9.64
C LYS A 578 17.78 14.51 -9.41
N ALA A 579 18.34 15.11 -8.36
CA ALA A 579 18.02 16.48 -7.95
C ALA A 579 18.26 17.53 -9.06
N GLU A 580 19.27 17.30 -9.91
CA GLU A 580 19.60 18.14 -11.08
C GLU A 580 18.48 18.16 -12.13
N ASP A 581 17.79 17.04 -12.31
CA ASP A 581 16.76 16.86 -13.34
C ASP A 581 15.38 17.33 -12.87
N ARG A 582 15.26 17.69 -11.59
CA ARG A 582 13.97 18.03 -10.96
C ARG A 582 13.23 19.19 -11.62
N SER A 583 13.92 20.25 -12.02
CA SER A 583 13.26 21.42 -12.63
C SER A 583 12.63 21.04 -13.97
N LYS A 584 13.41 20.46 -14.88
CA LYS A 584 12.92 20.04 -16.22
C LYS A 584 11.79 19.01 -16.11
N PHE A 585 11.90 18.07 -15.16
CA PHE A 585 10.88 17.07 -14.90
C PHE A 585 9.55 17.70 -14.46
N LEU A 586 9.59 18.64 -13.51
CA LEU A 586 8.39 19.33 -13.04
C LEU A 586 7.76 20.20 -14.13
N ASP A 587 8.57 20.89 -14.95
CA ASP A 587 8.07 21.70 -16.06
C ASP A 587 7.34 20.84 -17.11
N ALA A 588 7.90 19.67 -17.44
CA ALA A 588 7.23 18.72 -18.33
C ALA A 588 5.97 18.12 -17.72
N LEU A 589 5.97 17.81 -16.42
CA LEU A 589 4.79 17.34 -15.70
C LEU A 589 3.68 18.41 -15.68
N VAL A 590 4.03 19.68 -15.53
CA VAL A 590 3.07 20.79 -15.66
C VAL A 590 2.50 20.84 -17.07
N SER A 591 3.32 20.72 -18.11
CA SER A 591 2.83 20.71 -19.50
C SER A 591 1.95 19.51 -19.83
N LEU A 592 2.18 18.37 -19.18
CA LEU A 592 1.41 17.14 -19.40
C LEU A 592 0.02 17.21 -18.76
N LEU A 593 -0.08 17.85 -17.60
CA LEU A 593 -1.31 17.89 -16.78
C LEU A 593 -2.12 19.19 -16.93
N SER A 594 -1.61 20.18 -17.64
CA SER A 594 -2.30 21.46 -17.93
C SER A 594 -3.21 21.32 -19.13
#